data_AF-A0ABD5PN35-F1
#
_entry.id   AF-A0ABD5PN35-F1
#
_cell.length_a   1.000
_cell.length_b   1.000
_cell.length_c   1.000
_cell.angle_alpha   90.00
_cell.angle_beta   90.00
_cell.angle_gamma   90.00
#
_symmetry.space_group_name_H-M   'P 1'
#
loop_
_entity.id
_entity.type
_entity.pdbx_description
1 polymer ?
#
loop_
_entity_poly.entity_id
_entity_poly.type
_entity_poly.pdbx_seq_one_letter_code
_entity_poly.pdbx_strand_id
1 'polypeptide(L)'
;MDKSNRRNHDPDDLVDRLTDVGILSKRQSQAIVYFEIKDDPEKDARSLFDISEKELEDKRERANEMIEAAETTINVSKSDMGIEERIEKLHEDGVLLEPEAKAYVHSERADESTLVDMVERPLSDIEDHKETAEERIDQCYDLAYFLDEHAGIEIY
;
A
#
# COMPACT_ATOMS: atom_id res chain seq x y z
N MET A 1 -4.82 -20.80 -25.11
CA MET A 1 -5.56 -21.54 -24.07
C MET A 1 -4.63 -21.64 -22.89
N ASP A 2 -4.50 -20.56 -22.13
CA ASP A 2 -3.72 -20.60 -20.90
C ASP A 2 -4.57 -21.24 -19.82
N LYS A 3 -4.04 -22.33 -19.24
CA LYS A 3 -4.66 -23.02 -18.13
C LYS A 3 -4.45 -22.15 -16.91
N SER A 4 -5.49 -21.39 -16.58
CA SER A 4 -5.67 -20.59 -15.39
C SER A 4 -5.04 -21.30 -14.19
N ASN A 5 -4.06 -20.65 -13.58
CA ASN A 5 -3.40 -21.09 -12.38
C ASN A 5 -4.38 -20.89 -11.21
N ARG A 6 -5.43 -21.73 -11.16
CA ARG A 6 -6.49 -21.68 -10.15
C ARG A 6 -5.91 -22.05 -8.80
N ARG A 7 -5.48 -21.04 -8.04
CA ARG A 7 -5.10 -21.19 -6.64
C ARG A 7 -6.34 -20.98 -5.80
N ASN A 8 -6.97 -22.06 -5.36
CA ASN A 8 -8.11 -21.98 -4.44
C ASN A 8 -7.62 -21.39 -3.10
N HIS A 9 -8.10 -20.21 -2.75
CA HIS A 9 -7.79 -19.56 -1.48
C HIS A 9 -9.07 -19.28 -0.69
N ASP A 10 -9.00 -19.51 0.62
CA ASP A 10 -10.03 -19.06 1.55
C ASP A 10 -10.05 -17.51 1.55
N PRO A 11 -11.21 -16.88 1.33
CA PRO A 11 -11.33 -15.43 1.35
C PRO A 11 -10.84 -14.80 2.66
N ASP A 12 -11.06 -15.44 3.81
CA ASP A 12 -10.63 -14.89 5.09
C ASP A 12 -9.09 -14.92 5.23
N ASP A 13 -8.43 -15.96 4.71
CA ASP A 13 -6.96 -16.03 4.68
C ASP A 13 -6.36 -14.92 3.82
N LEU A 14 -6.99 -14.59 2.68
CA LEU A 14 -6.56 -13.48 1.83
C LEU A 14 -6.75 -12.13 2.52
N VAL A 15 -7.87 -11.96 3.23
CA VAL A 15 -8.15 -10.75 4.00
C VAL A 15 -7.13 -10.56 5.11
N ASP A 16 -6.80 -11.62 5.86
CA ASP A 16 -5.85 -11.53 6.96
C ASP A 16 -4.45 -11.22 6.42
N ARG A 17 -3.98 -11.91 5.37
CA ARG A 17 -2.69 -11.60 4.72
C ARG A 17 -2.61 -10.16 4.21
N LEU A 18 -3.69 -9.65 3.61
CA LEU A 18 -3.73 -8.28 3.09
C LEU A 18 -3.80 -7.25 4.22
N THR A 19 -4.42 -7.59 5.34
CA THR A 19 -4.44 -6.74 6.55
C THR A 19 -3.08 -6.72 7.23
N ASP A 20 -2.35 -7.83 7.21
CA ASP A 20 -1.00 -7.96 7.78
C ASP A 20 0.05 -7.10 7.04
N VAL A 21 -0.24 -6.66 5.81
CA VAL A 21 0.55 -5.63 5.10
C VAL A 21 0.54 -4.30 5.87
N GLY A 22 -0.45 -4.05 6.74
CA GLY A 22 -0.46 -2.89 7.63
C GLY A 22 -0.99 -1.58 7.02
N ILE A 23 -1.20 -1.51 5.70
CA ILE A 23 -1.71 -0.32 5.01
C ILE A 23 -3.24 -0.29 4.88
N LEU A 24 -3.91 -1.45 4.89
CA LEU A 24 -5.36 -1.58 4.80
C LEU A 24 -5.94 -2.10 6.12
N SER A 25 -7.06 -1.51 6.57
CA SER A 25 -7.86 -2.11 7.63
C SER A 25 -8.53 -3.39 7.15
N LYS A 26 -8.90 -4.31 8.07
CA LYS A 26 -9.61 -5.55 7.71
C LYS A 26 -10.82 -5.34 6.80
N ARG A 27 -11.59 -4.27 7.02
CA ARG A 27 -12.76 -3.91 6.19
C ARG A 27 -12.38 -3.44 4.78
N GLN A 28 -11.24 -2.74 4.63
CA GLN A 28 -10.70 -2.37 3.33
C GLN A 28 -10.14 -3.61 2.62
N SER A 29 -9.43 -4.47 3.34
CA SER A 29 -8.93 -5.75 2.81
C SER A 29 -10.07 -6.62 2.28
N GLN A 30 -11.19 -6.73 3.01
CA GLN A 30 -12.41 -7.40 2.53
C GLN A 30 -12.95 -6.79 1.23
N ALA A 31 -12.93 -5.46 1.11
CA ALA A 31 -13.39 -4.79 -0.10
C ALA A 31 -12.48 -5.10 -1.30
N ILE A 32 -11.16 -5.08 -1.11
CA ILE A 32 -10.20 -5.41 -2.17
C ILE A 32 -10.31 -6.88 -2.57
N VAL A 33 -10.38 -7.80 -1.61
CA VAL A 33 -10.58 -9.22 -1.91
C VAL A 33 -11.89 -9.44 -2.68
N TYR A 34 -12.96 -8.72 -2.32
CA TYR A 34 -14.26 -8.84 -2.98
C TYR A 34 -14.32 -8.22 -4.40
N PHE A 35 -13.70 -7.07 -4.61
CA PHE A 35 -13.85 -6.31 -5.87
C PHE A 35 -12.71 -6.50 -6.87
N GLU A 36 -11.48 -6.74 -6.39
CA GLU A 36 -10.29 -6.76 -7.24
C GLU A 36 -9.70 -8.18 -7.41
N ILE A 37 -9.93 -9.09 -6.44
CA ILE A 37 -9.35 -10.44 -6.45
C ILE A 37 -10.39 -11.51 -6.83
N LYS A 38 -11.59 -11.42 -6.27
CA LYS A 38 -12.68 -12.38 -6.51
C LYS A 38 -13.11 -12.40 -7.96
N ASP A 39 -13.00 -13.57 -8.59
CA ASP A 39 -13.46 -13.82 -9.96
C ASP A 39 -14.83 -14.56 -10.05
N ASP A 40 -15.43 -14.94 -8.91
CA ASP A 40 -16.71 -15.68 -8.88
C ASP A 40 -17.93 -14.74 -8.72
N PRO A 41 -18.81 -14.58 -9.74
CA PRO A 41 -19.98 -13.73 -9.65
C PRO A 41 -21.14 -14.31 -8.82
N GLU A 42 -21.13 -15.61 -8.49
CA GLU A 42 -22.25 -16.26 -7.77
C GLU A 42 -22.23 -16.02 -6.26
N LYS A 43 -21.08 -15.59 -5.72
CA LYS A 43 -20.93 -15.32 -4.30
C LYS A 43 -21.13 -13.85 -3.98
N ASP A 44 -22.10 -13.54 -3.14
CA ASP A 44 -22.29 -12.16 -2.68
C ASP A 44 -21.40 -11.83 -1.47
N ALA A 45 -21.19 -10.55 -1.19
CA ALA A 45 -20.37 -10.08 -0.07
C ALA A 45 -20.86 -10.60 1.30
N ARG A 46 -22.16 -10.84 1.43
CA ARG A 46 -22.77 -11.29 2.67
C ARG A 46 -22.45 -12.76 2.96
N SER A 47 -22.43 -13.59 1.92
CA SER A 47 -22.05 -14.99 2.00
C SER A 47 -20.57 -15.18 2.34
N LEU A 48 -19.72 -14.25 1.89
CA LEU A 48 -18.27 -14.31 2.08
C LEU A 48 -17.81 -13.71 3.41
N PHE A 49 -18.36 -12.55 3.80
CA PHE A 49 -17.80 -11.73 4.89
C PHE A 49 -18.84 -11.26 5.91
N ASP A 50 -20.09 -11.73 5.81
CA ASP A 50 -21.22 -11.28 6.63
C ASP A 50 -21.36 -9.73 6.69
N ILE A 51 -21.15 -9.09 5.54
CA ILE A 51 -21.25 -7.63 5.36
C ILE A 51 -22.05 -7.32 4.09
N SER A 52 -22.65 -6.13 4.00
CA SER A 52 -23.31 -5.68 2.77
C SER A 52 -22.30 -5.21 1.71
N GLU A 53 -22.61 -5.42 0.44
CA GLU A 53 -21.80 -4.90 -0.68
C GLU A 53 -21.65 -3.38 -0.62
N LYS A 54 -22.73 -2.67 -0.28
CA LYS A 54 -22.71 -1.21 -0.11
C LYS A 54 -21.68 -0.76 0.91
N GLU A 55 -21.58 -1.44 2.05
CA GLU A 55 -20.55 -1.13 3.04
C GLU A 55 -19.14 -1.42 2.52
N LEU A 56 -18.95 -2.44 1.67
CA LEU A 56 -17.66 -2.69 1.02
C LEU A 56 -17.33 -1.63 -0.03
N GLU A 57 -18.30 -1.12 -0.79
CA GLU A 57 -18.10 -0.03 -1.75
C GLU A 57 -17.53 1.23 -1.07
N ASP A 58 -18.10 1.63 0.07
CA ASP A 58 -17.61 2.76 0.86
C ASP A 58 -16.17 2.53 1.39
N LYS A 59 -15.77 1.27 1.59
CA LYS A 59 -14.41 0.91 2.00
C LYS A 59 -13.46 0.82 0.82
N ARG A 60 -13.97 0.44 -0.35
CA ARG A 60 -13.21 0.32 -1.59
C ARG A 60 -12.64 1.66 -2.02
N GLU A 61 -13.39 2.76 -1.93
CA GLU A 61 -12.90 4.09 -2.34
C GLU A 61 -11.58 4.44 -1.64
N ARG A 62 -11.53 4.33 -0.31
CA ARG A 62 -10.28 4.55 0.46
C ARG A 62 -9.21 3.50 0.20
N ALA A 63 -9.60 2.27 -0.11
CA ALA A 63 -8.64 1.22 -0.42
C ALA A 63 -7.99 1.46 -1.79
N ASN A 64 -8.74 1.98 -2.77
CA ASN A 64 -8.26 2.33 -4.09
C ASN A 64 -7.22 3.46 -4.04
N GLU A 65 -7.41 4.47 -3.18
CA GLU A 65 -6.38 5.50 -2.94
C GLU A 65 -5.04 4.87 -2.52
N MET A 66 -5.08 3.83 -1.68
CA MET A 66 -3.86 3.12 -1.23
C MET A 66 -3.28 2.21 -2.32
N ILE A 67 -4.12 1.66 -3.20
CA ILE A 67 -3.65 0.90 -4.37
C ILE A 67 -2.96 1.82 -5.36
N GLU A 68 -3.55 2.98 -5.68
CA GLU A 68 -2.94 3.99 -6.55
C GLU A 68 -1.60 4.46 -5.96
N ALA A 69 -1.54 4.68 -4.65
CA ALA A 69 -0.31 5.01 -3.93
C ALA A 69 0.77 3.90 -4.07
N ALA A 70 0.37 2.63 -3.99
CA ALA A 70 1.26 1.49 -4.20
C ALA A 70 1.77 1.38 -5.65
N GLU A 71 0.89 1.62 -6.63
CA GLU A 71 1.26 1.66 -8.05
C GLU A 71 2.23 2.81 -8.34
N THR A 72 1.97 4.01 -7.80
CA THR A 72 2.90 5.15 -7.87
C THR A 72 4.26 4.76 -7.30
N THR A 73 4.29 4.10 -6.13
CA THR A 73 5.55 3.70 -5.48
C THR A 73 6.39 2.79 -6.38
N ILE A 74 5.75 1.83 -7.05
CA ILE A 74 6.41 0.98 -8.06
C ILE A 74 6.88 1.78 -9.29
N ASN A 75 6.05 2.68 -9.79
CA ASN A 75 6.37 3.45 -10.99
C ASN A 75 7.54 4.40 -10.76
N VAL A 76 7.56 5.07 -9.61
CA VAL A 76 8.60 6.00 -9.19
C VAL A 76 9.92 5.28 -8.92
N SER A 77 9.89 4.04 -8.41
CA SER A 77 11.13 3.28 -8.18
C SER A 77 11.76 2.73 -9.44
N LYS A 78 10.93 2.41 -10.45
CA LYS A 78 11.37 1.98 -11.78
C LYS A 78 11.77 3.13 -12.70
N SER A 79 11.50 4.38 -12.33
CA SER A 79 11.82 5.55 -13.16
C SER A 79 13.29 5.95 -13.04
N ASP A 80 13.81 6.68 -14.02
CA ASP A 80 15.16 7.26 -13.97
C ASP A 80 15.23 8.56 -13.12
N MET A 81 14.18 8.87 -12.35
CA MET A 81 14.09 10.09 -11.54
C MET A 81 15.15 10.12 -10.43
N GLY A 82 15.62 11.32 -10.10
CA GLY A 82 16.49 11.53 -8.95
C GLY A 82 15.75 11.30 -7.63
N ILE A 83 16.46 10.97 -6.55
CA ILE A 83 15.84 10.64 -5.26
C ILE A 83 14.90 11.74 -4.72
N GLU A 84 15.25 13.01 -4.91
CA GLU A 84 14.40 14.16 -4.52
C GLU A 84 13.08 14.18 -5.28
N GLU A 85 13.14 14.02 -6.60
CA GLU A 85 11.98 14.02 -7.48
C GLU A 85 11.07 12.80 -7.19
N ARG A 86 11.68 11.66 -6.84
CA ARG A 86 10.95 10.47 -6.40
C ARG A 86 10.19 10.71 -5.11
N ILE A 87 10.85 11.25 -4.09
CA ILE A 87 10.23 11.49 -2.78
C ILE A 87 9.17 12.60 -2.85
N GLU A 88 9.39 13.64 -3.66
CA GLU A 88 8.38 14.65 -3.94
C GLU A 88 7.12 14.02 -4.57
N LYS A 89 7.30 13.12 -5.55
CA LYS A 89 6.18 12.43 -6.18
C LYS A 89 5.41 11.52 -5.22
N LEU A 90 6.10 10.81 -4.33
CA LEU A 90 5.47 10.01 -3.27
C LEU A 90 4.70 10.88 -2.27
N HIS A 91 5.16 12.10 -2.00
CA HIS A 91 4.43 13.04 -1.17
C HIS A 91 3.17 13.57 -1.86
N GLU A 92 3.29 14.00 -3.12
CA GLU A 92 2.16 14.52 -3.91
C GLU A 92 1.01 13.52 -4.04
N ASP A 93 1.34 12.25 -4.23
CA ASP A 93 0.37 11.16 -4.37
C ASP A 93 -0.08 10.59 -3.01
N GLY A 94 0.32 11.21 -1.90
CA GLY A 94 -0.18 10.89 -0.55
C GLY A 94 0.42 9.65 0.11
N VAL A 95 1.44 9.04 -0.49
CA VAL A 95 2.20 7.91 0.10
C VAL A 95 2.93 8.40 1.36
N LEU A 96 3.63 9.53 1.23
CA LEU A 96 4.40 10.13 2.32
C LEU A 96 3.78 11.44 2.79
N LEU A 97 3.80 11.66 4.10
CA LEU A 97 3.51 12.98 4.66
C LEU A 97 4.69 13.92 4.43
N GLU A 98 4.42 15.23 4.41
CA GLU A 98 5.45 16.25 4.20
C GLU A 98 6.66 16.09 5.17
N PRO A 99 6.48 15.79 6.48
CA PRO A 99 7.62 15.57 7.38
C PRO A 99 8.43 14.31 7.05
N GLU A 100 7.76 13.23 6.62
CA GLU A 100 8.36 11.95 6.23
C GLU A 100 9.21 12.14 4.96
N ALA A 101 8.64 12.79 3.94
CA ALA A 101 9.33 13.10 2.70
C ALA A 101 10.57 13.98 2.92
N LYS A 102 10.44 15.02 3.75
CA LYS A 102 11.58 15.88 4.12
C LYS A 102 12.66 15.10 4.85
N ALA A 103 12.29 14.31 5.86
CA ALA A 103 13.24 13.50 6.62
C ALA A 103 14.01 12.53 5.72
N TYR A 104 13.31 11.86 4.79
CA TYR A 104 13.91 10.94 3.84
C TYR A 104 14.97 11.65 2.96
N VAL A 105 14.60 12.75 2.28
CA VAL A 105 15.52 13.51 1.42
C VAL A 105 16.72 14.04 2.19
N HIS A 106 16.50 14.54 3.42
CA HIS A 106 17.58 15.07 4.23
C HIS A 106 18.56 13.96 4.65
N SER A 107 18.04 12.81 5.13
CA SER A 107 18.86 11.68 5.60
C SER A 107 19.78 11.10 4.52
N GLU A 108 19.37 11.14 3.25
CA GLU A 108 20.15 10.63 2.13
C GLU A 108 21.24 11.61 1.66
N ARG A 109 21.16 12.89 2.07
CA ARG A 109 22.05 13.96 1.58
C ARG A 109 23.09 14.44 2.59
N ALA A 110 22.89 14.20 3.89
CA ALA A 110 23.62 14.91 4.93
C ALA A 110 24.41 13.98 5.86
N ASP A 111 25.63 14.41 6.19
CA ASP A 111 26.32 13.98 7.41
C ASP A 111 25.48 14.47 8.62
N GLU A 112 25.30 13.63 9.65
CA GLU A 112 24.42 13.83 10.83
C GLU A 112 24.40 15.27 11.40
N SER A 113 25.54 15.98 11.42
CA SER A 113 25.62 17.35 11.95
C SER A 113 24.82 18.37 11.14
N THR A 114 24.62 18.15 9.84
CA THR A 114 23.90 19.05 8.93
C THR A 114 22.39 18.87 9.03
N LEU A 115 21.93 17.67 9.42
CA LEU A 115 20.52 17.36 9.62
C LEU A 115 19.89 18.15 10.78
N VAL A 116 20.63 18.30 11.88
CA VAL A 116 20.19 19.05 13.07
C VAL A 116 19.92 20.52 12.74
N ASP A 117 20.85 21.14 12.02
CA ASP A 117 20.79 22.57 11.69
C ASP A 117 19.74 22.87 10.61
N MET A 118 19.41 21.91 9.74
CA MET A 118 18.45 22.10 8.64
C MET A 118 16.99 21.90 9.05
N VAL A 119 16.71 21.07 10.06
CA VAL A 119 15.32 20.65 10.36
C VAL A 119 14.77 21.31 11.63
N GLU A 120 15.56 22.07 12.40
CA GLU A 120 15.15 22.69 13.68
C GLU A 120 14.42 21.71 14.64
N ARG A 121 14.69 20.40 14.51
CA ARG A 121 14.06 19.30 15.26
C ARG A 121 15.12 18.34 15.81
N PRO A 122 14.80 17.57 16.86
CA PRO A 122 15.66 16.49 17.34
C PRO A 122 15.99 15.48 16.24
N LEU A 123 17.22 14.94 16.22
CA LEU A 123 17.61 13.87 15.27
C LEU A 123 16.73 12.64 15.39
N SER A 124 16.32 12.28 16.61
CA SER A 124 15.40 11.16 16.86
C SER A 124 14.11 11.28 16.06
N ASP A 125 13.55 12.50 15.98
CA ASP A 125 12.30 12.72 15.25
C ASP A 125 12.51 12.56 13.72
N ILE A 126 13.71 12.87 13.22
CA ILE A 126 14.07 12.70 11.80
C ILE A 126 14.27 11.22 11.49
N GLU A 127 14.94 10.48 12.37
CA GLU A 127 15.12 9.03 12.26
C GLU A 127 13.79 8.29 12.30
N ASP A 128 12.92 8.61 13.28
CA ASP A 128 11.58 8.03 13.39
C ASP A 128 10.74 8.31 12.12
N HIS A 129 10.82 9.53 11.58
CA HIS A 129 10.10 9.89 10.35
C HIS A 129 10.68 9.21 9.10
N LYS A 130 12.00 8.96 9.06
CA LYS A 130 12.63 8.19 7.99
C LYS A 130 12.18 6.73 8.06
N GLU A 131 12.24 6.11 9.23
CA GLU A 131 11.82 4.72 9.44
C GLU A 131 10.34 4.56 9.06
N THR A 132 9.48 5.49 9.47
CA THR A 132 8.06 5.51 9.08
C THR A 132 7.88 5.62 7.56
N ALA A 133 8.70 6.44 6.89
CA ALA A 133 8.66 6.60 5.44
C ALA A 133 9.11 5.33 4.69
N GLU A 134 10.18 4.70 5.15
CA GLU A 134 10.69 3.43 4.62
C GLU A 134 9.67 2.32 4.81
N GLU A 135 9.08 2.19 6.00
CA GLU A 135 8.03 1.21 6.29
C GLU A 135 6.85 1.39 5.35
N ARG A 136 6.36 2.62 5.13
CA ARG A 136 5.24 2.87 4.20
C ARG A 136 5.56 2.49 2.75
N ILE A 137 6.78 2.79 2.30
CA ILE A 137 7.23 2.42 0.95
C ILE A 137 7.23 0.89 0.81
N ASP A 138 7.73 0.17 1.82
CA ASP A 138 7.74 -1.29 1.85
C ASP A 138 6.32 -1.88 1.86
N GLN A 139 5.42 -1.33 2.69
CA GLN A 139 4.01 -1.73 2.72
C GLN A 139 3.30 -1.52 1.37
N CYS A 140 3.62 -0.42 0.66
CA CYS A 140 3.15 -0.17 -0.69
C CYS A 140 3.66 -1.23 -1.68
N TYR A 141 4.93 -1.66 -1.59
CA TYR A 141 5.43 -2.74 -2.42
C TYR A 141 4.75 -4.07 -2.13
N ASP A 142 4.57 -4.41 -0.86
CA ASP A 142 3.92 -5.65 -0.44
C ASP A 142 2.47 -5.70 -0.90
N LEU A 143 1.73 -4.59 -0.79
CA LEU A 143 0.37 -4.47 -1.31
C LEU A 143 0.32 -4.73 -2.82
N ALA A 144 1.16 -4.06 -3.60
CA ALA A 144 1.15 -4.22 -5.04
C ALA A 144 1.60 -5.62 -5.49
N TYR A 145 2.58 -6.22 -4.80
CA TYR A 145 2.98 -7.60 -5.07
C TYR A 145 1.84 -8.59 -4.75
N PHE A 146 1.13 -8.37 -3.64
CA PHE A 146 -0.03 -9.19 -3.28
C PHE A 146 -1.11 -9.13 -4.35
N LEU A 147 -1.43 -7.94 -4.86
CA LEU A 147 -2.43 -7.76 -5.92
C LEU A 147 -2.01 -8.45 -7.23
N ASP A 148 -0.75 -8.31 -7.64
CA ASP A 148 -0.21 -8.98 -8.84
C ASP A 148 -0.23 -10.52 -8.69
N GLU A 149 0.14 -11.03 -7.52
CA GLU A 149 0.11 -12.47 -7.23
C GLU A 149 -1.31 -13.05 -7.25
N HIS A 150 -2.29 -12.27 -6.81
CA HIS A 150 -3.66 -12.74 -6.57
C HIS A 150 -4.70 -12.29 -7.59
N ALA A 151 -4.33 -11.51 -8.59
CA ALA A 151 -5.23 -11.13 -9.67
C ALA A 151 -5.81 -12.35 -10.42
N GLY A 152 -7.15 -12.39 -10.58
CA GLY A 152 -7.84 -13.42 -11.36
C GLY A 152 -7.96 -14.79 -10.68
N ILE A 153 -8.10 -14.81 -9.35
CA ILE A 153 -8.27 -16.04 -8.57
C ILE A 153 -9.75 -16.33 -8.25
N GLU A 154 -10.16 -17.59 -8.42
CA GLU A 154 -11.48 -18.09 -7.97
C GLU A 154 -11.48 -18.34 -6.45
N ILE A 155 -12.46 -17.79 -5.73
CA ILE A 155 -12.57 -17.86 -4.26
C ILE A 155 -13.75 -18.77 -3.85
N TYR A 156 -13.50 -19.84 -3.08
CA TYR A 156 -14.47 -20.90 -2.73
C TYR A 156 -14.89 -20.96 -1.27
#